data_AF-A0A932TUD6-F1
#
_entry.id   AF-A0A932TUD6-F1
#
_cell.length_a   1.000
_cell.length_b   1.000
_cell.length_c   1.000
_cell.angle_alpha   90.00
_cell.angle_beta   90.00
_cell.angle_gamma   90.00
#
_symmetry.space_group_name_H-M   'P 1'
#
loop_
_entity.id
_entity.type
_entity.pdbx_description
1 polymer ?
#
loop_
_entity_poly.entity_id
_entity_poly.type
_entity_poly.pdbx_seq_one_letter_code
_entity_poly.pdbx_strand_id
1 'polypeptide(L)'
;MPEPQTHCHVCSDALDPEHIARCAVCFRQFHQKWNIHAQVPDCGRPFINPETCTMGFVCRPCDERLAAEAEQATLQQQQRLNPPQR
;
A
#
# COMPACT_ATOMS: atom_id res chain seq x y z
N MET A 1 20.27 -0.24 15.76
CA MET A 1 19.81 0.21 14.42
C MET A 1 19.35 -1.05 13.70
N PRO A 2 18.09 -1.19 13.25
CA PRO A 2 17.69 -2.34 12.43
C PRO A 2 18.49 -2.34 11.13
N GLU A 3 18.88 -3.52 10.65
CA GLU A 3 19.66 -3.67 9.41
C GLU A 3 18.86 -3.15 8.21
N PRO A 4 19.52 -2.52 7.22
CA PRO A 4 18.85 -2.05 6.02
C PRO A 4 18.30 -3.24 5.22
N GLN A 5 17.02 -3.19 4.82
CA GLN A 5 16.46 -4.23 3.97
C GLN A 5 17.15 -4.15 2.60
N THR A 6 17.62 -5.29 2.11
CA THR A 6 18.34 -5.41 0.84
C THR A 6 17.44 -5.90 -0.30
N HIS A 7 16.26 -6.44 0.03
CA HIS A 7 15.33 -7.04 -0.92
C HIS A 7 13.93 -6.44 -0.77
N CYS A 8 13.24 -6.33 -1.91
CA CYS A 8 11.90 -5.81 -1.98
C CYS A 8 10.92 -6.80 -1.37
N HIS A 9 10.09 -6.35 -0.44
CA HIS A 9 9.12 -7.25 0.19
C HIS A 9 8.06 -7.81 -0.80
N VAL A 10 7.84 -7.14 -1.93
CA VAL A 10 6.77 -7.52 -2.88
C VAL A 10 7.27 -8.49 -3.96
N CYS A 11 8.35 -8.15 -4.66
CA CYS A 11 8.89 -9.01 -5.73
C CYS A 11 10.08 -9.87 -5.30
N SER A 12 10.62 -9.65 -4.10
CA SER A 12 11.82 -10.34 -3.57
C SER A 12 13.13 -10.05 -4.33
N ASP A 13 13.13 -9.18 -5.34
CA ASP A 13 14.36 -8.72 -6.00
C ASP A 13 15.14 -7.73 -5.14
N ALA A 14 16.43 -7.55 -5.45
CA ALA A 14 17.29 -6.58 -4.77
C ALA A 14 16.72 -5.15 -4.89
N LEU A 15 16.72 -4.41 -3.79
CA LEU A 15 16.27 -3.02 -3.77
C LEU A 15 17.28 -2.11 -4.45
N ASP A 16 16.77 -1.23 -5.31
CA ASP A 16 17.53 -0.09 -5.83
C ASP A 16 17.51 1.03 -4.79
N PRO A 17 18.64 1.44 -4.20
CA PRO A 17 18.68 2.44 -3.14
C PRO A 17 18.14 3.82 -3.56
N GLU A 18 18.13 4.14 -4.85
CA GLU A 18 17.59 5.39 -5.38
C GLU A 18 16.08 5.32 -5.61
N HIS A 19 15.52 4.12 -5.84
CA HIS A 19 14.10 3.88 -6.15
C HIS A 19 13.40 2.98 -5.13
N ILE A 20 13.52 3.34 -3.86
CA ILE A 20 12.82 2.70 -2.74
C ILE A 20 11.73 3.58 -2.13
N ALA A 21 10.68 2.94 -1.62
CA ALA A 21 9.73 3.53 -0.68
C ALA A 21 9.50 2.59 0.51
N ARG A 22 8.94 3.12 1.60
CA ARG A 22 8.51 2.36 2.78
C ARG A 22 7.00 2.37 2.87
N CYS A 23 6.39 1.19 3.04
CA CYS A 23 4.96 1.09 3.18
C CYS A 23 4.49 1.74 4.49
N ALA A 24 3.50 2.64 4.43
CA ALA A 24 2.93 3.29 5.60
C ALA A 24 2.15 2.33 6.53
N VAL A 25 1.85 1.12 6.05
CA VAL A 25 1.05 0.12 6.78
C VAL A 25 1.94 -0.94 7.42
N CYS A 26 2.78 -1.61 6.63
CA CYS A 26 3.62 -2.71 7.11
C CYS A 26 5.08 -2.32 7.39
N PHE A 27 5.46 -1.08 7.09
CA PHE A 27 6.81 -0.52 7.30
C PHE A 27 7.95 -1.23 6.55
N ARG A 28 7.64 -2.18 5.67
CA ARG A 28 8.62 -2.86 4.80
C ARG A 28 8.97 -2.00 3.59
N GLN A 29 10.19 -2.21 3.08
CA GLN A 29 10.69 -1.50 1.90
C GLN A 29 10.29 -2.22 0.61
N PHE A 30 10.04 -1.44 -0.44
CA PHE A 30 9.65 -1.94 -1.76
C PHE A 30 10.09 -0.98 -2.87
N HIS A 31 10.15 -1.47 -4.12
CA HIS A 31 10.50 -0.65 -5.27
C HIS A 31 9.41 0.37 -5.61
N GLN A 32 9.80 1.63 -5.74
CA GLN A 32 8.93 2.72 -6.15
C GLN A 32 9.68 3.60 -7.13
N LYS A 33 9.15 3.76 -8.35
CA LYS A 33 9.73 4.71 -9.30
C LYS A 33 9.51 6.13 -8.79
N TRP A 34 10.59 6.91 -8.74
CA TRP A 34 10.57 8.35 -8.49
C TRP A 34 10.57 9.17 -9.78
N ASN A 35 10.88 8.55 -10.91
CA ASN A 35 10.85 9.17 -12.22
C ASN A 35 10.46 8.15 -13.29
N ILE A 36 10.04 8.65 -14.46
CA ILE A 36 9.56 7.83 -15.58
C ILE A 36 10.65 7.00 -16.28
N HIS A 37 11.93 7.30 -16.02
CA HIS A 37 13.08 6.62 -16.62
C HIS A 37 13.65 5.51 -15.72
N ALA A 38 13.15 5.37 -14.49
CA ALA A 38 13.60 4.36 -13.56
C ALA A 38 13.22 2.95 -14.05
N GLN A 39 14.23 2.08 -14.18
CA GLN A 39 14.07 0.69 -14.64
C GLN A 39 13.78 -0.28 -13.48
N VAL A 40 13.06 0.18 -12.45
CA VAL A 40 12.61 -0.67 -11.34
C VAL A 40 11.13 -1.01 -11.48
N PRO A 41 10.64 -2.13 -10.90
CA PRO A 41 9.21 -2.40 -10.84
C PRO A 41 8.47 -1.37 -9.96
N ASP A 42 7.19 -1.10 -10.26
CA ASP A 42 6.31 -0.41 -9.31
C ASP A 42 5.63 -1.43 -8.39
N CYS A 43 6.25 -1.66 -7.23
CA CYS A 43 5.79 -2.64 -6.24
C CYS A 43 4.73 -2.08 -5.27
N GLY A 44 4.30 -0.83 -5.47
CA GLY A 44 3.27 -0.19 -4.68
C GLY A 44 2.66 1.00 -5.40
N ARG A 45 1.94 1.82 -4.65
CA ARG A 45 1.34 3.05 -5.17
C ARG A 45 1.39 4.18 -4.12
N PRO A 46 1.42 5.45 -4.57
CA PRO A 46 1.13 6.57 -3.68
C PRO A 46 -0.30 6.45 -3.15
N PHE A 47 -0.51 6.83 -1.90
CA PHE A 47 -1.83 6.91 -1.29
C PHE A 47 -1.96 8.22 -0.52
N ILE A 48 -3.22 8.65 -0.35
CA ILE A 48 -3.58 9.78 0.48
C ILE A 48 -4.54 9.26 1.54
N ASN A 49 -4.23 9.49 2.81
CA ASN A 49 -5.19 9.29 3.89
C ASN A 49 -6.02 10.59 4.03
N PRO A 50 -7.33 10.56 3.72
CA PRO A 50 -8.17 11.75 3.80
C PRO A 50 -8.46 12.17 5.24
N GLU A 51 -8.43 11.26 6.21
CA GLU A 51 -8.73 11.56 7.61
C GLU A 51 -7.57 12.31 8.29
N THR A 52 -6.34 11.95 7.94
CA THR A 52 -5.12 12.58 8.49
C THR A 52 -4.47 13.57 7.53
N CYS A 53 -5.02 13.75 6.33
CA CYS A 53 -4.45 14.56 5.25
C CYS A 53 -2.97 14.22 4.96
N THR A 54 -2.57 12.97 5.13
CA THR A 54 -1.19 12.53 4.91
C THR A 54 -1.05 11.87 3.55
N MET A 55 0.08 12.10 2.90
CA MET A 55 0.49 11.39 1.69
C MET A 55 1.62 10.42 2.03
N GLY A 56 1.56 9.22 1.47
CA GLY A 56 2.61 8.24 1.63
C GLY A 56 2.58 7.20 0.52
N PHE A 57 3.21 6.06 0.77
CA PHE A 57 3.25 4.94 -0.16
C PHE A 57 2.75 3.66 0.50
N VAL A 58 2.07 2.81 -0.26
CA VAL A 58 1.60 1.49 0.19
C VAL A 58 2.08 0.44 -0.79
N CYS A 59 2.61 -0.68 -0.27
CA CYS A 59 2.97 -1.80 -1.11
C CYS A 59 1.71 -2.50 -1.64
N ARG A 60 1.79 -3.11 -2.83
CA ARG A 60 0.65 -3.74 -3.49
C ARG A 60 -0.16 -4.70 -2.59
N PRO A 61 0.46 -5.58 -1.77
CA PRO A 61 -0.29 -6.46 -0.88
C PRO A 61 -1.10 -5.73 0.20
N CYS A 62 -0.55 -4.65 0.77
CA CYS A 62 -1.28 -3.86 1.77
C CYS A 62 -2.38 -3.03 1.09
N ASP A 63 -2.16 -2.61 -0.14
CA ASP A 63 -3.12 -1.86 -0.91
C ASP A 63 -4.37 -2.69 -1.26
N GLU A 64 -4.16 -3.91 -1.75
CA GLU A 64 -5.23 -4.87 -2.02
C GLU A 64 -6.04 -5.20 -0.75
N ARG A 65 -5.36 -5.35 0.38
CA ARG A 65 -6.03 -5.58 1.66
C ARG A 65 -6.90 -4.40 2.09
N LEU A 66 -6.36 -3.18 2.03
CA LEU A 66 -7.12 -1.96 2.39
C LEU A 66 -8.33 -1.76 1.47
N ALA A 67 -8.19 -2.04 0.18
CA ALA A 67 -9.31 -1.98 -0.77
C ALA A 67 -10.41 -2.99 -0.40
N ALA A 68 -10.04 -4.23 -0.05
CA ALA A 68 -10.99 -5.26 0.37
C ALA A 68 -11.69 -4.88 1.69
N GLU A 69 -10.97 -4.32 2.66
CA GLU A 69 -11.54 -3.85 3.93
C GLU A 69 -12.54 -2.69 3.72
N ALA A 70 -12.24 -1.76 2.80
CA ALA A 70 -13.13 -0.66 2.46
C ALA A 70 -14.43 -1.14 1.78
N GLU A 71 -14.35 -2.13 0.90
CA GLU A 71 -15.52 -2.74 0.26
C GLU A 71 -16.41 -3.45 1.28
N GLN A 72 -15.80 -4.24 2.16
CA GLN A 72 -16.52 -4.92 3.25
C GLN A 72 -17.19 -3.93 4.21
N ALA A 73 -16.50 -2.86 4.61
CA ALA A 73 -17.06 -1.81 5.46
C ALA A 73 -18.27 -1.15 4.80
N THR A 74 -18.19 -0.91 3.48
CA THR A 74 -19.29 -0.35 2.69
C THR A 74 -20.50 -1.28 2.66
N LEU A 75 -20.29 -2.58 2.43
CA LEU A 75 -21.36 -3.58 2.46
C LEU A 75 -22.00 -3.70 3.85
N GLN A 76 -21.20 -3.71 4.91
CA GLN A 76 -21.71 -3.74 6.29
C GLN A 76 -22.52 -2.47 6.61
N GLN A 77 -22.07 -1.30 6.16
CA GLN A 77 -22.81 -0.04 6.31
C GLN A 77 -24.17 -0.11 5.58
N GLN A 78 -24.20 -0.64 4.36
CA GLN A 78 -25.44 -0.80 3.58
C GLN A 78 -26.43 -1.75 4.26
N GLN A 79 -25.95 -2.88 4.80
CA GLN A 79 -26.79 -3.83 5.54
C GLN A 79 -27.37 -3.24 6.83
N ARG A 80 -26.62 -2.36 7.50
CA ARG A 80 -27.13 -1.62 8.67
C ARG A 80 -28.21 -0.61 8.29
N LEU A 81 -28.07 0.06 7.14
CA LEU A 81 -29.02 1.06 6.65
C LEU A 81 -30.29 0.42 6.07
N ASN A 82 -30.18 -0.74 5.43
CA ASN A 82 -31.29 -1.48 4.83
C ASN A 82 -31.37 -2.89 5.43
N PRO A 83 -31.88 -3.03 6.68
CA PRO A 83 -32.06 -4.34 7.26
C PRO A 83 -33.04 -5.15 6.39
N PRO A 84 -32.76 -6.46 6.16
CA PRO A 84 -33.65 -7.30 5.38
C PRO A 84 -35.04 -7.31 6.03
N GLN A 85 -36.07 -6.90 5.28
CA GLN A 85 -37.45 -6.96 5.73
C GLN A 85 -37.85 -8.43 5.84
N ARG A 86 -38.10 -8.88 7.07
CA ARG A 86 -38.53 -10.24 7.41
C ARG A 86 -40.00 -10.41 7.07
#